data_AF-A0AAV6YV50-F1
#
_entry.id   AF-A0AAV6YV50-F1
#
_cell.length_a   1.000
_cell.length_b   1.000
_cell.length_c   1.000
_cell.angle_alpha   90.00
_cell.angle_beta   90.00
_cell.angle_gamma   90.00
#
_symmetry.space_group_name_H-M   'P 1'
#
loop_
_entity.id
_entity.type
_entity.pdbx_description
1 polymer ?
#
loop_
_entity_poly.entity_id
_entity_poly.type
_entity_poly.pdbx_seq_one_letter_code
_entity_poly.pdbx_strand_id
1 'polypeptide(L)'
;MEETGKPWCECFPAAHHSVRTTPNRKMGLSPFEVLFGCAPRLGPYFSQTLEMMAGNQVEHAIQLSQALKKVGKSVSDSFFRCRQRPQDA
;
A
#
# COMPACT_ATOMS: atom_id res chain seq x y z
N MET A 1 -14.20 7.99 9.06
CA MET A 1 -13.86 6.87 8.16
C MET A 1 -13.29 7.48 6.91
N GLU A 2 -12.00 7.28 6.65
CA GLU A 2 -11.34 7.73 5.43
C GLU A 2 -11.85 6.90 4.25
N GLU A 3 -12.42 7.54 3.24
CA GLU A 3 -12.72 6.84 1.98
C GLU A 3 -11.41 6.56 1.25
N THR A 4 -11.11 5.28 1.05
CA THR A 4 -9.88 4.83 0.39
C THR A 4 -9.89 5.07 -1.13
N GLY A 5 -10.99 5.58 -1.69
CA GLY A 5 -11.16 5.84 -3.13
C GLY A 5 -11.14 4.59 -4.03
N LYS A 6 -11.10 3.38 -3.45
CA LYS A 6 -11.00 2.13 -4.20
C LYS A 6 -12.37 1.66 -4.70
N PRO A 7 -12.48 1.16 -5.94
CA PRO A 7 -13.75 0.68 -6.48
C PRO A 7 -14.24 -0.55 -5.70
N TRP A 8 -15.55 -0.64 -5.50
CA TRP A 8 -16.18 -1.70 -4.70
C TRP A 8 -15.77 -3.11 -5.15
N CYS A 9 -15.66 -3.33 -6.45
CA CYS A 9 -15.26 -4.63 -7.02
C CYS A 9 -13.90 -5.12 -6.49
N GLU A 10 -12.95 -4.21 -6.26
CA GLU A 10 -11.63 -4.55 -5.70
C GLU A 10 -11.68 -4.79 -4.19
N CYS A 11 -12.59 -4.11 -3.49
CA CYS A 11 -12.80 -4.27 -2.05
C CYS A 11 -13.64 -5.50 -1.69
N PHE A 12 -14.44 -6.01 -2.63
CA PHE A 12 -15.40 -7.08 -2.39
C PHE A 12 -14.79 -8.35 -1.78
N PRO A 13 -13.66 -8.89 -2.27
CA PRO A 13 -13.05 -10.09 -1.67
C PRO A 13 -12.66 -9.88 -0.20
N ALA A 14 -12.09 -8.72 0.12
CA ALA A 14 -11.67 -8.38 1.48
C ALA A 14 -12.89 -8.18 2.41
N ALA A 15 -13.91 -7.46 1.93
CA ALA A 15 -15.15 -7.25 2.67
C ALA A 15 -15.87 -8.59 2.95
N HIS A 16 -15.99 -9.43 1.92
CA HIS A 16 -16.61 -10.74 2.02
C HIS A 16 -15.85 -11.68 2.96
N HIS A 17 -14.51 -11.66 2.92
CA HIS A 17 -13.69 -12.37 3.89
C HIS A 17 -13.97 -11.88 5.32
N SER A 18 -13.92 -10.57 5.56
CA SER A 18 -14.19 -10.00 6.88
C SER A 18 -15.55 -10.42 7.42
N VAL A 19 -16.61 -10.36 6.62
CA VAL A 19 -17.95 -10.78 7.04
C VAL A 19 -17.98 -12.26 7.48
N ARG A 20 -17.21 -13.13 6.82
CA ARG A 20 -17.17 -14.57 7.15
C ARG A 20 -16.31 -14.89 8.37
N THR A 21 -15.28 -14.09 8.66
CA THR A 21 -14.31 -14.38 9.71
C THR A 21 -14.48 -13.51 10.96
N THR A 22 -15.29 -12.44 10.92
CA THR A 22 -15.55 -11.61 12.10
C THR A 22 -16.53 -12.31 13.04
N PRO A 23 -16.17 -12.49 14.33
CA PRO A 23 -17.07 -13.07 15.31
C PRO A 23 -18.33 -12.23 15.55
N ASN A 24 -19.47 -12.91 15.70
CA ASN A 24 -20.69 -12.24 16.13
C ASN A 24 -20.61 -11.91 17.63
N ARG A 25 -21.04 -10.70 18.03
CA ARG A 25 -21.07 -10.26 19.44
C ARG A 25 -21.86 -11.18 20.37
N LYS A 26 -22.89 -11.87 19.88
CA LYS A 26 -23.76 -12.73 20.72
C LYS A 26 -23.16 -14.11 20.99
N MET A 27 -22.54 -14.72 19.98
CA MET A 27 -22.08 -16.12 20.03
C MET A 27 -20.57 -16.22 20.20
N GLY A 28 -19.82 -15.14 19.95
CA GLY A 28 -18.36 -15.15 19.96
C GLY A 28 -17.74 -15.95 18.81
N LEU A 29 -18.56 -16.49 17.89
CA LEU A 29 -18.13 -17.29 16.75
C LEU A 29 -18.38 -16.54 15.44
N SER A 30 -17.45 -16.70 14.50
CA SER A 30 -17.61 -16.23 13.13
C SER A 30 -18.48 -17.18 12.30
N PRO A 31 -19.13 -16.70 11.23
CA PRO A 31 -19.86 -17.56 10.31
C PRO A 31 -19.01 -18.74 9.77
N PHE A 32 -17.72 -18.51 9.54
CA PHE A 32 -16.79 -19.56 9.14
C PHE A 32 -16.67 -20.66 10.20
N GLU A 33 -16.46 -20.27 11.46
CA GLU A 33 -16.32 -21.22 12.57
C GLU A 33 -17.60 -22.01 12.82
N VAL A 34 -18.76 -21.40 12.63
CA VAL A 34 -20.06 -22.10 12.72
C VAL A 34 -20.19 -23.17 11.64
N LEU A 35 -19.74 -22.90 10.42
CA LEU A 35 -19.86 -23.83 9.29
C LEU A 35 -18.82 -24.96 9.33
N PHE A 36 -17.60 -24.66 9.76
CA PHE A 36 -16.46 -25.58 9.62
C PHE A 36 -15.91 -26.10 10.96
N GLY A 37 -16.43 -25.63 12.10
CA GLY A 37 -16.03 -26.08 13.43
C GLY A 37 -14.57 -25.76 13.80
N CYS A 38 -13.91 -24.90 13.03
CA CYS A 38 -12.52 -24.52 13.25
C CYS A 38 -12.27 -23.07 12.82
N ALA A 39 -11.22 -22.47 13.39
CA ALA A 39 -10.80 -21.12 13.00
C ALA A 39 -10.31 -21.09 11.54
N PRO A 40 -10.58 -20.00 10.80
CA PRO A 40 -10.10 -19.85 9.42
C PRO A 40 -8.57 -19.87 9.40
N ARG A 41 -8.01 -20.89 8.74
CA ARG A 41 -6.57 -20.97 8.48
C ARG A 41 -6.24 -20.05 7.31
N LEU A 42 -5.83 -18.82 7.61
CA LEU A 42 -5.09 -18.03 6.64
C LEU A 42 -3.80 -18.80 6.36
N GLY A 43 -3.75 -19.47 5.21
CA GLY A 43 -2.57 -20.24 4.83
C GLY A 43 -1.31 -19.36 4.81
N PRO A 44 -0.10 -19.96 4.89
CA PRO A 44 1.17 -19.22 4.91
C PRO A 44 1.34 -18.24 3.73
N TYR A 45 0.60 -18.47 2.65
CA TYR A 45 0.51 -17.59 1.49
C TYR A 45 0.07 -16.15 1.81
N PHE A 46 -0.80 -15.92 2.79
CA PHE A 46 -1.30 -14.57 3.07
C PHE A 46 -0.22 -13.66 3.66
N SER A 47 0.55 -14.16 4.64
CA SER A 47 1.67 -13.43 5.24
C SER A 47 2.77 -13.15 4.21
N GLN A 48 3.12 -14.15 3.41
CA GLN A 48 4.16 -14.01 2.39
C GLN A 48 3.76 -13.02 1.27
N THR A 49 2.48 -13.00 0.89
CA THR A 49 1.95 -12.01 -0.07
C THR A 49 1.93 -10.60 0.53
N LEU A 50 1.56 -10.47 1.81
CA LEU A 50 1.62 -9.19 2.52
C LEU A 50 3.06 -8.67 2.66
N GLU A 51 4.01 -9.53 3.01
CA GLU A 51 5.43 -9.19 3.11
C GLU A 51 6.01 -8.80 1.75
N MET A 52 5.68 -9.52 0.69
CA MET A 52 6.11 -9.20 -0.67
C MET A 52 5.53 -7.87 -1.17
N MET A 53 4.24 -7.60 -0.89
CA MET A 53 3.63 -6.30 -1.21
C MET A 53 4.23 -5.16 -0.40
N ALA A 54 4.48 -5.36 0.90
CA ALA A 54 5.12 -4.37 1.76
C ALA A 54 6.56 -4.08 1.32
N GLY A 55 7.34 -5.11 0.97
CA GLY A 55 8.70 -4.97 0.45
C GLY A 55 8.73 -4.16 -0.84
N ASN A 56 7.84 -4.46 -1.79
CA ASN A 56 7.74 -3.74 -3.06
C ASN A 56 7.38 -2.26 -2.87
N GLN A 57 6.51 -1.93 -1.89
CA GLN A 57 6.15 -0.54 -1.59
C GLN A 57 7.31 0.26 -1.00
N VAL A 58 8.07 -0.33 -0.08
CA VAL A 58 9.25 0.30 0.52
C VAL A 58 10.33 0.55 -0.54
N GLU A 59 10.57 -0.43 -1.41
CA GLU A 59 11.54 -0.30 -2.50
C GLU A 59 11.14 0.79 -3.49
N HIS A 60 9.86 0.83 -3.90
CA HIS A 60 9.33 1.90 -4.75
C HIS A 60 9.47 3.29 -4.09
N ALA A 61 9.18 3.41 -2.80
CA ALA A 61 9.33 4.67 -2.08
C ALA A 61 10.79 5.14 -2.02
N ILE A 62 11.73 4.22 -1.82
CA ILE A 62 13.17 4.51 -1.86
C ILE A 62 13.58 4.99 -3.26
N GLN A 63 13.19 4.27 -4.31
CA GLN A 63 13.49 4.63 -5.69
C GLN A 63 12.93 6.02 -6.05
N LEU A 64 11.68 6.29 -5.67
CA LEU A 64 11.04 7.58 -5.88
C LEU A 64 11.80 8.70 -5.15
N SER A 65 12.19 8.47 -3.89
CA SER A 65 12.94 9.46 -3.10
C SER A 65 14.29 9.82 -3.74
N GLN A 66 14.97 8.82 -4.33
CA GLN A 66 16.25 9.01 -5.02
C GLN A 66 16.06 9.76 -6.35
N ALA A 67 15.01 9.42 -7.10
CA ALA A 67 14.66 10.12 -8.33
C ALA A 67 14.34 11.60 -8.05
N LEU A 68 13.55 11.89 -7.02
CA LEU A 68 13.24 13.26 -6.61
C LEU A 68 14.50 14.05 -6.19
N LYS A 69 15.44 13.43 -5.47
CA LYS A 69 16.72 14.07 -5.12
C LYS A 69 17.55 14.41 -6.36
N LYS A 70 17.62 13.50 -7.35
CA LYS A 70 18.35 13.74 -8.61
C LYS A 70 17.73 14.89 -9.40
N VAL A 71 16.40 14.89 -9.52
CA VAL A 71 15.66 15.97 -10.20
C VAL A 71 15.88 17.30 -9.46
N GLY A 72 15.77 17.32 -8.13
CA GLY A 72 16.02 18.54 -7.34
C GLY A 72 17.43 19.11 -7.53
N LYS A 73 18.44 18.23 -7.60
CA LYS A 73 19.82 18.63 -7.90
C LYS A 73 19.95 19.18 -9.31
N SER A 74 19.39 18.50 -10.31
CA SER A 74 19.41 18.96 -11.70
C SER A 74 18.70 20.30 -11.90
N VAL A 75 17.56 20.50 -11.23
CA VAL A 75 16.82 21.78 -11.26
C VAL A 75 17.66 22.87 -10.60
N SER A 76 18.25 22.61 -9.42
CA SER A 76 19.14 23.55 -8.75
C SER A 76 20.34 23.91 -9.63
N ASP A 77 21.04 22.93 -10.19
CA ASP A 77 22.19 23.13 -11.07
C ASP A 77 21.82 23.87 -12.37
N SER A 78 20.61 23.66 -12.90
CA SER A 78 20.10 24.42 -14.05
C SER A 78 19.77 25.86 -13.69
N PHE A 79 19.24 26.10 -12.48
CA PHE A 79 18.89 27.42 -11.97
C PHE A 79 20.14 28.25 -11.69
N PHE A 80 21.18 27.65 -11.07
CA PHE A 80 22.48 28.29 -10.88
C PHE A 80 23.16 28.62 -12.21
N ARG A 81 23.18 27.68 -13.17
CA ARG A 81 23.73 27.94 -14.50
C ARG A 81 23.00 29.03 -15.27
N CYS A 82 21.68 29.12 -15.15
CA CYS A 82 20.92 30.20 -15.78
C CYS A 82 21.19 31.56 -15.11
N ARG A 83 21.40 31.58 -13.79
CA ARG A 83 21.73 32.79 -13.02
C ARG A 83 23.15 33.31 -13.24
N GLN A 84 24.09 32.44 -13.62
CA GLN A 84 25.50 32.78 -13.86
C GLN A 84 25.82 33.10 -15.32
N ARG A 85 24.82 33.19 -16.20
CA ARG A 85 25.05 33.70 -17.56
C ARG A 85 25.48 35.17 -17.45
N PRO A 86 26.69 35.55 -17.90
CA PRO A 86 27.07 36.95 -18.00
C PRO A 86 26.10 37.64 -18.96
N GLN A 87 25.65 38.84 -18.59
CA GLN A 87 25.11 39.79 -19.56
C GLN A 87 26.29 40.32 -20.40
N ASP A 88 26.82 39.49 -21.29
CA ASP A 88 27.83 39.94 -22.25
C ASP A 88 27.21 39.96 -23.66
N ALA A 89 26.83 41.19 -24.04
CA ALA A 89 26.71 41.81 -25.37
C ALA A 89 25.42 42.63 -25.51
#